data_AF-A0A6F7WA06-F1
#
_entry.id   AF-A0A6F7WA06-F1
#
_cell.length_a   1.000
_cell.length_b   1.000
_cell.length_c   1.000
_cell.angle_alpha   90.00
_cell.angle_beta   90.00
_cell.angle_gamma   90.00
#
_symmetry.space_group_name_H-M   'P 1'
#
loop_
_entity.id
_entity.type
_entity.pdbx_description
1 polymer ?
#
loop_
_entity_poly.entity_id
_entity_poly.type
_entity_poly.pdbx_seq_one_letter_code
_entity_poly.pdbx_strand_id
1 'polypeptide(L)'
;MYTLPLPDALPIGRRRTADVVRVTDESGEEREFPAVVYSPHVWTLLNRVDCDPSLLSTPLWTAVERTHYMGASKLFVLVDRPFWRDADPATGHDMMSMTLTDRMPRGVYLFDDGPDRPGVMCLSYTWNDDSLKVATLSAEERLETLLTKLAAIYPDVDIRSHIIAGPLTVTWETEPRFMGAFKNNLPGHYRYQRRLFTQFMQDGVDPAQQGFFLCGDDVSWTAGFAEGAVTTALNAVWGVLRHLGGTTHPDNPGPGDLFDTFAPLELPYD
;
A
#
# COMPACT_ATOMS: atom_id res chain seq x y z
N MET A 1 15.82 -4.92 -15.32
CA MET A 1 14.61 -4.53 -14.57
C MET A 1 13.63 -4.02 -15.62
N TYR A 2 12.84 -4.92 -16.20
CA TYR A 2 11.97 -4.63 -17.35
C TYR A 2 10.61 -4.19 -16.81
N THR A 3 10.31 -2.90 -16.90
CA THR A 3 8.96 -2.38 -16.81
C THR A 3 8.28 -2.59 -18.17
N LEU A 4 7.38 -3.58 -18.24
CA LEU A 4 6.51 -3.80 -19.40
C LEU A 4 5.25 -2.91 -19.31
N PRO A 5 4.68 -2.50 -20.45
CA PRO A 5 3.51 -1.62 -20.52
C PRO A 5 2.22 -2.36 -20.13
N LEU A 6 1.20 -1.57 -19.76
CA LEU A 6 -0.12 -1.99 -19.28
C LEU A 6 -0.86 -2.96 -20.24
N PRO A 7 -1.53 -3.98 -19.67
CA PRO A 7 -2.88 -4.34 -20.13
C PRO A 7 -3.92 -4.46 -19.00
N ASP A 8 -5.17 -4.45 -19.45
CA ASP A 8 -6.43 -4.53 -18.71
C ASP A 8 -6.59 -5.82 -17.88
N ALA A 9 -7.33 -5.68 -16.77
CA ALA A 9 -7.89 -6.69 -15.86
C ALA A 9 -7.35 -8.14 -15.97
N LEU A 10 -6.63 -8.54 -14.93
CA LEU A 10 -6.06 -9.88 -14.74
C LEU A 10 -7.14 -10.93 -14.40
N PRO A 11 -7.17 -12.09 -15.08
CA PRO A 11 -7.66 -13.35 -14.52
C PRO A 11 -6.47 -14.20 -14.08
N ILE A 12 -6.12 -14.16 -12.79
CA ILE A 12 -5.20 -15.15 -12.22
C ILE A 12 -6.04 -16.24 -11.56
N GLY A 13 -6.24 -17.36 -12.27
CA GLY A 13 -6.86 -18.56 -11.73
C GLY A 13 -5.85 -19.35 -10.91
N ARG A 14 -6.16 -19.67 -9.65
CA ARG A 14 -5.41 -20.68 -8.89
C ARG A 14 -6.27 -21.90 -8.68
N ARG A 15 -5.78 -23.07 -9.06
CA ARG A 15 -6.43 -24.38 -8.85
C ARG A 15 -5.38 -25.40 -8.41
N ARG A 16 -5.68 -26.25 -7.42
CA ARG A 16 -4.71 -27.26 -6.94
C ARG A 16 -4.89 -28.62 -7.63
N THR A 17 -3.75 -29.20 -8.01
CA THR A 17 -3.53 -30.64 -8.23
C THR A 17 -2.47 -31.06 -7.20
N ALA A 18 -2.63 -32.21 -6.55
CA ALA A 18 -1.91 -32.57 -5.32
C ALA A 18 -0.41 -32.20 -5.37
N ASP A 19 0.02 -31.42 -4.37
CA ASP A 19 1.38 -30.91 -4.12
C ASP A 19 1.88 -29.68 -4.92
N VAL A 20 1.09 -29.09 -5.80
CA VAL A 20 1.46 -27.84 -6.50
C VAL A 20 0.33 -26.81 -6.53
N VAL A 21 0.70 -25.53 -6.58
CA VAL A 21 -0.22 -24.41 -6.85
C VAL A 21 -0.13 -24.08 -8.34
N ARG A 22 -1.24 -24.22 -9.05
CA ARG A 22 -1.35 -23.74 -10.43
C ARG A 22 -1.62 -22.23 -10.43
N VAL A 23 -0.96 -21.52 -11.33
CA VAL A 23 -1.15 -20.09 -11.58
C VAL A 23 -1.42 -19.92 -13.07
N THR A 24 -2.56 -19.33 -13.39
CA THR A 24 -2.89 -18.86 -14.74
C THR A 24 -2.54 -17.39 -14.87
N ASP A 25 -1.88 -16.97 -15.94
CA ASP A 25 -1.62 -15.55 -16.21
C ASP A 25 -2.68 -14.92 -17.13
N GLU A 26 -2.52 -13.63 -17.44
CA GLU A 26 -3.45 -12.87 -18.28
C GLU A 26 -3.57 -13.38 -19.73
N SER A 27 -2.58 -14.13 -20.22
CA SER A 27 -2.61 -14.76 -21.53
C SER A 27 -3.37 -16.10 -21.53
N GLY A 28 -3.73 -16.60 -20.34
CA GLY A 28 -4.29 -17.93 -20.14
C GLY A 28 -3.22 -19.02 -20.01
N GLU A 29 -1.94 -18.66 -19.94
CA GLU A 29 -0.87 -19.64 -19.74
C GLU A 29 -0.95 -20.19 -18.30
N GLU A 30 -0.99 -21.51 -18.17
CA GLU A 30 -0.98 -22.19 -16.88
C GLU A 30 0.42 -22.69 -16.54
N ARG A 31 0.87 -22.40 -15.32
CA ARG A 31 2.11 -22.93 -14.75
C ARG A 31 1.88 -23.49 -13.37
N GLU A 32 2.58 -24.57 -13.04
CA GLU A 32 2.52 -25.21 -11.72
C GLU A 32 3.78 -24.88 -10.93
N PHE A 33 3.58 -24.49 -9.66
CA PHE A 33 4.66 -24.14 -8.76
C PHE A 33 4.52 -24.90 -7.44
N PRO A 34 5.61 -25.42 -6.85
CA PRO A 34 5.55 -26.06 -5.55
C PRO A 34 5.23 -25.07 -4.42
N ALA A 35 5.55 -23.79 -4.61
CA ALA A 35 5.18 -22.74 -3.68
C ALA A 35 4.90 -21.42 -4.43
N VAL A 36 3.99 -20.61 -3.91
CA VAL A 36 3.60 -19.30 -4.45
C VAL A 36 3.57 -18.28 -3.33
N VAL A 37 4.26 -17.15 -3.54
CA VAL A 37 4.21 -15.98 -2.66
C VAL A 37 3.31 -14.92 -3.28
N TYR A 38 2.39 -14.36 -2.49
CA TYR A 38 1.41 -13.37 -2.91
C TYR A 38 1.56 -12.09 -2.11
N SER A 39 2.03 -11.06 -2.81
CA SER A 39 2.21 -9.71 -2.28
C SER A 39 1.17 -8.64 -2.69
N PRO A 40 0.25 -8.85 -3.66
CA PRO A 40 -0.84 -7.91 -3.88
C PRO A 40 -1.76 -7.81 -2.65
N HIS A 41 -2.45 -6.67 -2.52
CA HIS A 41 -3.42 -6.44 -1.45
C HIS A 41 -4.39 -7.63 -1.32
N VAL A 42 -4.57 -8.21 -0.13
CA VAL A 42 -5.37 -9.44 0.05
C VAL A 42 -6.82 -9.34 -0.47
N TRP A 43 -7.41 -8.14 -0.51
CA TRP A 43 -8.73 -7.94 -1.15
C TRP A 43 -8.76 -8.23 -2.65
N THR A 44 -7.63 -8.19 -3.34
CA THR A 44 -7.55 -8.60 -4.76
C THR A 44 -7.89 -10.08 -4.94
N LEU A 45 -7.74 -10.92 -3.92
CA LEU A 45 -8.19 -12.32 -3.93
C LEU A 45 -9.72 -12.48 -3.97
N LEU A 46 -10.47 -11.40 -3.70
CA LEU A 46 -11.93 -11.41 -3.70
C LEU A 46 -12.52 -11.01 -5.06
N ASN A 47 -11.78 -10.30 -5.91
CA ASN A 47 -12.35 -9.67 -7.11
C ASN A 47 -11.40 -9.49 -8.31
N ARG A 48 -10.08 -9.61 -8.16
CA ARG A 48 -9.11 -9.52 -9.26
C ARG A 48 -8.40 -10.83 -9.57
N VAL A 49 -8.40 -11.76 -8.62
CA VAL A 49 -7.75 -13.06 -8.74
C VAL A 49 -8.81 -14.11 -8.46
N ASP A 50 -9.00 -15.02 -9.42
CA ASP A 50 -9.88 -16.17 -9.24
C ASP A 50 -9.15 -17.21 -8.37
N CYS A 51 -9.36 -17.08 -7.07
CA CYS A 51 -8.65 -17.86 -6.07
C CYS A 51 -9.51 -19.03 -5.59
N ASP A 52 -9.03 -20.27 -5.74
CA ASP A 52 -9.68 -21.45 -5.17
C ASP A 52 -9.90 -21.27 -3.65
N PRO A 53 -11.16 -21.31 -3.16
CA PRO A 53 -11.46 -21.10 -1.76
C PRO A 53 -10.78 -22.10 -0.81
N SER A 54 -10.34 -23.26 -1.30
CA SER A 54 -9.63 -24.25 -0.49
C SER A 54 -8.20 -23.84 -0.10
N LEU A 55 -7.62 -22.83 -0.77
CA LEU A 55 -6.25 -22.35 -0.51
C LEU A 55 -6.08 -21.65 0.84
N LEU A 56 -7.16 -21.13 1.43
CA LEU A 56 -7.16 -20.51 2.74
C LEU A 56 -8.26 -21.10 3.60
N SER A 57 -8.02 -21.22 4.90
CA SER A 57 -9.05 -21.65 5.84
C SER A 57 -10.17 -20.60 5.94
N THR A 58 -11.39 -21.01 6.30
CA THR A 58 -12.52 -20.07 6.51
C THR A 58 -12.17 -18.90 7.46
N PRO A 59 -11.43 -19.10 8.58
CA PRO A 59 -10.98 -17.98 9.41
C PRO A 59 -10.00 -17.02 8.72
N LEU A 60 -9.15 -17.50 7.81
CA LEU A 60 -8.26 -16.66 7.01
C LEU A 60 -9.04 -15.88 5.96
N TRP A 61 -9.98 -16.51 5.25
CA TRP A 61 -10.88 -15.80 4.34
C TRP A 61 -11.68 -14.71 5.06
N THR A 62 -12.17 -14.99 6.27
CA THR A 62 -12.82 -13.97 7.10
C THR A 62 -11.87 -12.81 7.41
N ALA A 63 -10.58 -13.07 7.68
CA ALA A 63 -9.59 -12.02 7.91
C ALA A 63 -9.32 -11.19 6.64
N VAL A 64 -9.27 -11.84 5.47
CA VAL A 64 -9.17 -11.16 4.16
C VAL A 64 -10.36 -10.24 3.95
N GLU A 65 -11.59 -10.76 4.04
CA GLU A 65 -12.82 -9.98 3.83
C GLU A 65 -12.96 -8.81 4.81
N ARG A 66 -12.53 -8.99 6.07
CA ARG A 66 -12.62 -7.97 7.13
C ARG A 66 -11.42 -7.04 7.18
N THR A 67 -10.42 -7.21 6.33
CA THR A 67 -9.33 -6.23 6.19
C THR A 67 -9.91 -4.88 5.79
N HIS A 68 -9.37 -3.77 6.31
CA HIS A 68 -9.84 -2.43 5.98
C HIS A 68 -8.72 -1.64 5.33
N TYR A 69 -8.92 -1.15 4.11
CA TYR A 69 -7.98 -0.26 3.42
C TYR A 69 -8.45 1.19 3.54
N MET A 70 -7.50 2.09 3.82
CA MET A 70 -7.70 3.52 3.84
C MET A 70 -7.63 4.11 2.43
N GLY A 71 -8.40 5.16 2.18
CA GLY A 71 -8.25 5.98 0.97
C GLY A 71 -7.09 6.97 1.12
N ALA A 72 -6.44 7.32 0.01
CA ALA A 72 -5.50 8.44 -0.01
C ALA A 72 -5.36 9.05 -1.39
N SER A 73 -5.26 10.38 -1.44
CA SER A 73 -5.03 11.13 -2.66
C SER A 73 -3.87 12.09 -2.49
N LYS A 74 -3.12 12.29 -3.57
CA LYS A 74 -2.04 13.29 -3.65
C LYS A 74 -2.14 14.06 -4.95
N LEU A 75 -1.86 15.36 -4.90
CA LEU A 75 -1.63 16.19 -6.08
C LEU A 75 -0.28 16.89 -5.96
N PHE A 76 0.53 16.76 -7.00
CA PHE A 76 1.84 17.37 -7.14
C PHE A 76 1.89 18.34 -8.30
N VAL A 77 2.69 19.38 -8.16
CA VAL A 77 3.08 20.30 -9.24
C VAL A 77 4.58 20.53 -9.20
N LEU A 78 5.16 20.82 -10.37
CA LEU A 78 6.53 21.30 -10.50
C LEU A 78 6.49 22.83 -10.64
N VAL A 79 7.36 23.51 -9.90
CA VAL A 79 7.51 24.97 -9.95
C VAL A 79 8.90 25.40 -10.39
N ASP A 80 9.03 26.60 -10.92
CA ASP A 80 10.27 27.14 -11.50
C ASP A 80 11.46 27.22 -10.51
N ARG A 81 11.20 27.54 -9.25
CA ARG A 81 12.18 27.65 -8.16
C ARG A 81 11.50 27.46 -6.79
N PRO A 82 12.23 27.27 -5.69
CA PRO A 82 11.65 27.24 -4.33
C PRO A 82 11.20 28.64 -3.85
N PHE A 83 10.25 29.28 -4.55
CA PHE A 83 9.78 30.66 -4.31
C PHE A 83 9.20 30.86 -2.90
N TRP A 84 8.76 29.78 -2.25
CA TRP A 84 8.31 29.81 -0.86
C TRP A 84 9.38 30.31 0.12
N ARG A 85 10.67 30.25 -0.25
CA ARG A 85 11.80 30.79 0.54
C ARG A 85 11.97 32.30 0.46
N ASP A 86 11.27 32.97 -0.44
CA ASP A 86 11.35 34.43 -0.53
C ASP A 86 10.89 35.04 0.79
N ALA A 87 11.58 36.10 1.23
CA ALA A 87 11.21 36.78 2.46
C ALA A 87 9.95 37.63 2.24
N ASP A 88 8.92 37.36 3.03
CA ASP A 88 7.75 38.22 3.16
C ASP A 88 8.22 39.62 3.62
N PRO A 89 7.93 40.69 2.86
CA PRO A 89 8.38 42.04 3.19
C PRO A 89 7.81 42.58 4.51
N ALA A 90 6.66 42.07 4.97
CA ALA A 90 6.03 42.52 6.21
C ALA A 90 6.60 41.81 7.44
N THR A 91 6.92 40.52 7.34
CA THR A 91 7.29 39.69 8.48
C THR A 91 8.75 39.23 8.48
N GLY A 92 9.41 39.25 7.32
CA GLY A 92 10.75 38.69 7.12
C GLY A 92 10.82 37.16 7.13
N HIS A 93 9.68 36.47 7.21
CA HIS A 93 9.58 35.02 7.17
C HIS A 93 9.46 34.49 5.72
N ASP A 94 9.61 33.18 5.53
CA ASP A 94 9.33 32.51 4.26
C ASP A 94 7.89 32.82 3.78
N MET A 95 7.74 33.24 2.51
CA MET A 95 6.46 33.61 1.88
C MET A 95 5.41 32.50 1.95
N MET A 96 5.84 31.24 1.98
CA MET A 96 4.98 30.08 2.16
C MET A 96 5.69 29.03 3.00
N SER A 97 4.93 28.27 3.77
CA SER A 97 5.46 27.21 4.64
C SER A 97 4.77 25.88 4.34
N MET A 98 5.34 24.79 4.86
CA MET A 98 4.59 23.55 5.03
C MET A 98 3.25 23.88 5.70
N THR A 99 2.15 23.46 5.08
CA THR A 99 0.81 23.86 5.51
C THR A 99 0.06 22.67 6.08
N LEU A 100 -0.42 22.81 7.33
CA LEU A 100 -1.45 21.95 7.89
C LEU A 100 -2.74 22.76 8.05
N THR A 101 -3.83 22.27 7.47
CA THR A 101 -5.11 22.98 7.47
C THR A 101 -6.30 22.01 7.60
N ASP A 102 -7.41 22.52 8.13
CA ASP A 102 -8.73 21.89 8.08
C ASP A 102 -9.44 22.09 6.73
N ARG A 103 -8.89 22.96 5.86
CA ARG A 103 -9.35 23.13 4.48
C ARG A 103 -8.96 21.93 3.61
N MET A 104 -9.53 21.87 2.42
CA MET A 104 -9.38 20.76 1.47
C MET A 104 -7.95 20.27 1.19
N PRO A 105 -6.89 21.11 1.11
CA PRO A 105 -5.51 20.64 0.91
C PRO A 105 -5.01 19.68 2.01
N ARG A 106 -5.52 19.82 3.24
CA ARG A 106 -5.02 19.17 4.46
C ARG A 106 -3.54 19.39 4.70
N GLY A 107 -2.66 18.62 4.07
CA GLY A 107 -1.21 18.77 4.14
C GLY A 107 -0.61 19.26 2.82
N VAL A 108 0.18 20.34 2.88
CA VAL A 108 1.01 20.83 1.78
C VAL A 108 2.49 20.63 2.12
N TYR A 109 3.23 19.99 1.22
CA TYR A 109 4.66 19.71 1.39
C TYR A 109 5.49 20.35 0.29
N LEU A 110 6.62 20.93 0.68
CA LEU A 110 7.51 21.72 -0.18
C LEU A 110 8.85 20.98 -0.27
N PHE A 111 9.25 20.60 -1.49
CA PHE A 111 10.48 19.87 -1.75
C PHE A 111 11.43 20.79 -2.52
N ASP A 112 12.54 21.11 -1.85
CA ASP A 112 13.55 22.07 -2.27
C ASP A 112 14.82 21.31 -2.70
N ASP A 113 15.23 21.48 -3.95
CA ASP A 113 16.46 20.90 -4.52
C ASP A 113 17.55 21.97 -4.75
N GLY A 114 17.43 23.11 -4.05
CA GLY A 114 18.33 24.25 -4.14
C GLY A 114 17.72 25.44 -4.92
N PRO A 115 18.26 26.65 -4.70
CA PRO A 115 17.66 27.91 -5.19
C PRO A 115 17.63 28.05 -6.71
N ASP A 116 18.56 27.40 -7.42
CA ASP A 116 18.68 27.44 -8.88
C ASP A 116 18.06 26.22 -9.58
N ARG A 117 17.23 25.45 -8.86
CA ARG A 117 16.55 24.26 -9.36
C ARG A 117 15.03 24.40 -9.24
N PRO A 118 14.26 23.78 -10.15
CA PRO A 118 12.83 23.62 -9.97
C PRO A 118 12.48 23.00 -8.61
N GLY A 119 11.44 23.54 -7.97
CA GLY A 119 10.88 22.99 -6.75
C GLY A 119 9.73 22.02 -7.05
N VAL A 120 9.47 21.06 -6.17
CA VAL A 120 8.26 20.22 -6.22
C VAL A 120 7.36 20.57 -5.05
N MET A 121 6.05 20.70 -5.32
CA MET A 121 5.06 20.87 -4.26
C MET A 121 4.07 19.72 -4.29
N CYS A 122 3.84 19.09 -3.14
CA CYS A 122 2.62 18.31 -2.91
C CYS A 122 1.57 19.29 -2.39
N LEU A 123 0.68 19.78 -3.27
CA LEU A 123 -0.34 20.78 -2.91
C LEU A 123 -1.47 20.20 -2.07
N SER A 124 -1.58 18.88 -2.02
CA SER A 124 -2.57 18.19 -1.19
C SER A 124 -2.11 16.76 -0.96
N TYR A 125 -2.09 16.35 0.31
CA TYR A 125 -2.02 14.96 0.72
C TYR A 125 -3.14 14.67 1.72
N THR A 126 -4.12 13.87 1.28
CA THR A 126 -5.33 13.57 2.03
C THR A 126 -5.51 12.07 2.28
N TRP A 127 -6.27 11.74 3.32
CA TRP A 127 -6.65 10.37 3.70
C TRP A 127 -8.17 10.23 3.84
N ASN A 128 -8.69 9.01 3.63
CA ASN A 128 -10.09 8.62 3.80
C ASN A 128 -11.09 9.63 3.20
N ASP A 129 -11.99 10.17 4.01
CA ASP A 129 -13.05 11.09 3.56
C ASP A 129 -12.51 12.28 2.76
N ASP A 130 -11.34 12.81 3.11
CA ASP A 130 -10.72 13.91 2.35
C ASP A 130 -10.14 13.48 1.00
N SER A 131 -9.74 12.20 0.87
CA SER A 131 -9.39 11.61 -0.42
C SER A 131 -10.64 11.42 -1.30
N LEU A 132 -11.74 10.99 -0.69
CA LEU A 132 -13.00 10.76 -1.41
C LEU A 132 -13.58 12.04 -2.02
N LYS A 133 -13.34 13.21 -1.40
CA LYS A 133 -13.75 14.54 -1.92
C LYS A 133 -13.18 14.89 -3.29
N VAL A 134 -12.05 14.27 -3.68
CA VAL A 134 -11.39 14.53 -4.97
C VAL A 134 -11.50 13.38 -5.96
N ALA A 135 -12.00 12.22 -5.54
CA ALA A 135 -11.95 10.98 -6.33
C ALA A 135 -12.59 11.12 -7.72
N THR A 136 -13.64 11.93 -7.88
CA THR A 136 -14.34 12.15 -9.15
C THR A 136 -13.82 13.32 -9.99
N LEU A 137 -12.82 14.05 -9.49
CA LEU A 137 -12.26 15.22 -10.16
C LEU A 137 -11.06 14.83 -11.02
N SER A 138 -10.95 15.43 -12.21
CA SER A 138 -9.74 15.43 -13.03
C SER A 138 -8.56 16.11 -12.32
N ALA A 139 -7.34 15.91 -12.81
CA ALA A 139 -6.14 16.50 -12.23
C ALA A 139 -6.21 18.05 -12.23
N GLU A 140 -6.73 18.63 -13.33
CA GLU A 140 -6.90 20.06 -13.49
C GLU A 140 -7.98 20.61 -12.54
N GLU A 141 -9.16 19.99 -12.45
CA GLU A 141 -10.22 20.42 -11.50
C GLU A 141 -9.72 20.39 -10.05
N ARG A 142 -8.92 19.38 -9.68
CA ARG A 142 -8.27 19.30 -8.36
C ARG A 142 -7.32 20.47 -8.17
N LEU A 143 -6.44 20.74 -9.14
CA LEU A 143 -5.47 21.84 -9.07
C LEU A 143 -6.17 23.19 -8.88
N GLU A 144 -7.17 23.51 -9.70
CA GLU A 144 -7.93 24.75 -9.62
C GLU A 144 -8.62 24.94 -8.25
N THR A 145 -9.22 23.85 -7.75
CA THR A 145 -9.87 23.85 -6.45
C THR A 145 -8.87 24.10 -5.33
N LEU A 146 -7.72 23.43 -5.36
CA LEU A 146 -6.67 23.56 -4.35
C LEU A 146 -6.05 24.96 -4.35
N LEU A 147 -5.70 25.51 -5.52
CA LEU A 147 -5.17 26.87 -5.64
C LEU A 147 -6.15 27.91 -5.08
N THR A 148 -7.45 27.75 -5.34
CA THR A 148 -8.49 28.59 -4.74
C THR A 148 -8.51 28.50 -3.21
N LYS A 149 -8.34 27.31 -2.63
CA LYS A 149 -8.31 27.15 -1.16
C LYS A 149 -7.01 27.66 -0.54
N LEU A 150 -5.88 27.52 -1.24
CA LEU A 150 -4.59 28.01 -0.79
C LEU A 150 -4.50 29.54 -0.85
N ALA A 151 -5.12 30.19 -1.84
CA ALA A 151 -5.23 31.65 -1.88
C ALA A 151 -5.98 32.24 -0.66
N ALA A 152 -6.88 31.47 -0.03
CA ALA A 152 -7.53 31.89 1.21
C ALA A 152 -6.63 31.78 2.46
N ILE A 153 -5.51 31.07 2.35
CA ILE A 153 -4.48 30.94 3.41
C ILE A 153 -3.33 31.91 3.13
N TYR A 154 -2.89 31.98 1.87
CA TYR A 154 -1.78 32.77 1.38
C TYR A 154 -2.27 33.75 0.29
N PRO A 155 -2.96 34.84 0.67
CA PRO A 155 -3.59 35.75 -0.29
C PRO A 155 -2.59 36.47 -1.21
N ASP A 156 -1.37 36.68 -0.74
CA ASP A 156 -0.32 37.43 -1.44
C ASP A 156 0.68 36.52 -2.17
N VAL A 157 0.41 35.21 -2.23
CA VAL A 157 1.31 34.22 -2.86
C VAL A 157 0.68 33.68 -4.15
N ASP A 158 1.24 34.06 -5.30
CA ASP A 158 0.79 33.56 -6.61
C ASP A 158 1.47 32.23 -6.97
N ILE A 159 1.00 31.14 -6.35
CA ILE A 159 1.49 29.78 -6.62
C ILE A 159 1.35 29.43 -8.11
N ARG A 160 0.29 29.88 -8.78
CA ARG A 160 0.00 29.51 -10.18
C ARG A 160 1.10 29.99 -11.12
N SER A 161 1.55 31.23 -10.94
CA SER A 161 2.58 31.84 -11.79
C SER A 161 3.89 31.04 -11.80
N HIS A 162 4.16 30.30 -10.73
CA HIS A 162 5.37 29.49 -10.58
C HIS A 162 5.25 28.08 -11.16
N ILE A 163 4.05 27.57 -11.46
CA ILE A 163 3.86 26.20 -11.97
C ILE A 163 4.34 26.10 -13.42
N ILE A 164 5.27 25.17 -13.67
CA ILE A 164 5.91 24.99 -14.99
C ILE A 164 5.55 23.66 -15.68
N ALA A 165 4.81 22.77 -15.01
CA ALA A 165 4.31 21.52 -15.59
C ALA A 165 2.91 21.19 -15.08
N GLY A 166 2.15 20.43 -15.87
CA GLY A 166 0.80 20.00 -15.51
C GLY A 166 0.76 19.17 -14.21
N PRO A 167 -0.40 19.13 -13.53
CA PRO A 167 -0.53 18.44 -12.25
C PRO A 167 -0.36 16.92 -12.41
N LEU A 168 0.32 16.30 -11.44
CA LEU A 168 0.36 14.85 -11.28
C LEU A 168 -0.49 14.45 -10.07
N THR A 169 -1.41 13.51 -10.26
CA THR A 169 -2.33 13.09 -9.21
C THR A 169 -2.39 11.58 -9.09
N VAL A 170 -2.68 11.09 -7.87
CA VAL A 170 -3.04 9.70 -7.60
C VAL A 170 -4.19 9.67 -6.60
N THR A 171 -5.10 8.72 -6.78
CA THR A 171 -6.14 8.34 -5.81
C THR A 171 -6.13 6.83 -5.70
N TRP A 172 -5.59 6.31 -4.58
CA TRP A 172 -5.25 4.89 -4.46
C TRP A 172 -6.46 3.96 -4.48
N GLU A 173 -7.61 4.43 -3.98
CA GLU A 173 -8.86 3.68 -4.00
C GLU A 173 -9.47 3.53 -5.41
N THR A 174 -9.01 4.31 -6.39
CA THR A 174 -9.40 4.18 -7.81
C THR A 174 -8.32 3.57 -8.69
N GLU A 175 -7.14 3.29 -8.13
CA GLU A 175 -6.06 2.65 -8.86
C GLU A 175 -6.42 1.19 -9.18
N PRO A 176 -6.39 0.75 -10.46
CA PRO A 176 -6.96 -0.55 -10.86
C PRO A 176 -6.38 -1.78 -10.17
N ARG A 177 -5.11 -1.70 -9.73
CA ARG A 177 -4.33 -2.80 -9.14
C ARG A 177 -4.22 -2.73 -7.62
N PHE A 178 -4.83 -1.71 -7.01
CA PHE A 178 -4.86 -1.52 -5.57
C PHE A 178 -6.30 -1.50 -5.08
N MET A 179 -6.46 -1.50 -3.77
CA MET A 179 -7.76 -1.60 -3.09
C MET A 179 -7.98 -0.43 -2.11
N GLY A 180 -7.20 0.63 -2.30
CA GLY A 180 -6.93 1.67 -1.31
C GLY A 180 -5.41 1.88 -1.16
N ALA A 181 -5.03 2.85 -0.35
CA ALA A 181 -3.64 3.27 -0.19
C ALA A 181 -2.81 2.27 0.63
N PHE A 182 -3.36 1.83 1.76
CA PHE A 182 -2.77 0.87 2.67
C PHE A 182 -3.82 0.42 3.68
N LYS A 183 -3.58 -0.71 4.33
CA LYS A 183 -4.48 -1.28 5.33
C LYS A 183 -4.40 -0.50 6.65
N ASN A 184 -5.50 -0.46 7.40
CA ASN A 184 -5.50 0.02 8.79
C ASN A 184 -6.44 -0.84 9.64
N ASN A 185 -5.98 -1.25 10.83
CA ASN A 185 -6.79 -2.09 11.71
C ASN A 185 -7.90 -1.26 12.36
N LEU A 186 -9.14 -1.72 12.23
CA LEU A 186 -10.25 -1.19 13.03
C LEU A 186 -10.21 -1.82 14.44
N PRO A 187 -10.88 -1.20 15.44
CA PRO A 187 -11.07 -1.82 16.75
C PRO A 187 -11.62 -3.25 16.61
N GLY A 188 -10.98 -4.21 17.29
CA GLY A 188 -11.34 -5.63 17.23
C GLY A 188 -10.62 -6.45 16.15
N HIS A 189 -9.90 -5.83 15.21
CA HIS A 189 -9.24 -6.55 14.10
C HIS A 189 -7.96 -7.29 14.49
N TYR A 190 -7.52 -7.24 15.75
CA TYR A 190 -6.31 -7.92 16.20
C TYR A 190 -6.28 -9.41 15.81
N ARG A 191 -7.37 -10.14 16.01
CA ARG A 191 -7.44 -11.58 15.68
C ARG A 191 -7.32 -11.84 14.17
N TYR A 192 -7.88 -10.97 13.33
CA TYR A 192 -7.72 -11.04 11.88
C TYR A 192 -6.28 -10.77 11.49
N GLN A 193 -5.70 -9.70 12.04
CA GLN A 193 -4.31 -9.33 11.76
C GLN A 193 -3.33 -10.42 12.18
N ARG A 194 -3.53 -11.03 13.36
CA ARG A 194 -2.70 -12.15 13.81
C ARG A 194 -2.78 -13.30 12.80
N ARG A 195 -3.97 -13.71 12.39
CA ARG A 195 -4.15 -14.80 11.42
C ARG A 195 -3.40 -14.54 10.11
N LEU A 196 -3.51 -13.33 9.56
CA LEU A 196 -2.78 -12.94 8.35
C LEU A 196 -1.27 -12.98 8.59
N PHE A 197 -0.79 -12.31 9.64
CA PHE A 197 0.65 -12.21 9.94
C PHE A 197 1.31 -13.57 10.19
N THR A 198 0.59 -14.51 10.80
CA THR A 198 1.09 -15.85 11.14
C THR A 198 0.80 -16.89 10.05
N GLN A 199 0.20 -16.51 8.92
CA GLN A 199 -0.22 -17.44 7.87
C GLN A 199 0.95 -18.23 7.26
N PHE A 200 2.16 -17.68 7.30
CA PHE A 200 3.37 -18.35 6.82
C PHE A 200 3.77 -19.60 7.62
N MET A 201 3.27 -19.75 8.85
CA MET A 201 3.45 -20.95 9.67
C MET A 201 2.42 -22.00 9.25
N GLN A 202 2.83 -22.96 8.43
CA GLN A 202 1.94 -23.94 7.79
C GLN A 202 2.12 -25.38 8.31
N ASP A 203 2.95 -25.60 9.32
CA ASP A 203 3.11 -26.91 9.94
C ASP A 203 1.77 -27.34 10.57
N GLY A 204 1.24 -28.50 10.15
CA GLY A 204 -0.02 -29.05 10.67
C GLY A 204 -1.32 -28.43 10.12
N VAL A 205 -1.25 -27.50 9.16
CA VAL A 205 -2.45 -27.03 8.44
C VAL A 205 -2.89 -28.06 7.40
N ASP A 206 -4.12 -27.96 6.89
CA ASP A 206 -4.62 -28.82 5.82
C ASP A 206 -3.66 -28.76 4.63
N PRO A 207 -3.22 -29.90 4.05
CA PRO A 207 -2.37 -29.91 2.86
C PRO A 207 -2.88 -29.01 1.73
N ALA A 208 -4.21 -28.84 1.57
CA ALA A 208 -4.84 -27.93 0.60
C ALA A 208 -4.45 -26.46 0.78
N GLN A 209 -4.06 -26.06 1.98
CA GLN A 209 -3.73 -24.69 2.36
C GLN A 209 -2.21 -24.45 2.44
N GLN A 210 -1.40 -25.47 2.16
CA GLN A 210 0.06 -25.38 2.18
C GLN A 210 0.62 -24.91 0.83
N GLY A 211 1.79 -24.27 0.85
CA GLY A 211 2.50 -23.84 -0.35
C GLY A 211 2.03 -22.50 -0.92
N PHE A 212 0.99 -21.91 -0.35
CA PHE A 212 0.53 -20.56 -0.69
C PHE A 212 0.82 -19.58 0.44
N PHE A 213 1.63 -18.54 0.22
CA PHE A 213 2.12 -17.63 1.25
C PHE A 213 1.69 -16.20 0.99
N LEU A 214 1.08 -15.56 1.98
CA LEU A 214 0.73 -14.14 1.94
C LEU A 214 1.90 -13.29 2.50
N CYS A 215 2.21 -12.17 1.84
CA CYS A 215 3.06 -11.11 2.37
C CYS A 215 2.57 -9.74 1.89
N GLY A 216 3.15 -8.68 2.42
CA GLY A 216 2.70 -7.31 2.14
C GLY A 216 2.54 -6.51 3.42
N ASP A 217 2.44 -5.18 3.27
CA ASP A 217 2.22 -4.32 4.43
C ASP A 217 0.84 -4.56 5.07
N ASP A 218 -0.15 -5.00 4.28
CA ASP A 218 -1.48 -5.41 4.76
C ASP A 218 -1.49 -6.73 5.55
N VAL A 219 -0.50 -7.60 5.33
CA VAL A 219 -0.20 -8.77 6.16
C VAL A 219 0.57 -8.38 7.42
N SER A 220 1.12 -7.16 7.49
CA SER A 220 1.95 -6.69 8.60
C SER A 220 1.16 -6.00 9.73
N TRP A 221 1.80 -5.87 10.90
CA TRP A 221 1.28 -5.08 12.01
C TRP A 221 1.40 -3.56 11.77
N THR A 222 2.22 -3.14 10.82
CA THR A 222 2.60 -1.74 10.54
C THR A 222 2.26 -1.36 9.10
N ALA A 223 1.02 -1.66 8.68
CA ALA A 223 0.54 -1.30 7.35
C ALA A 223 0.68 0.21 7.07
N GLY A 224 0.93 0.58 5.81
CA GLY A 224 1.29 1.95 5.42
C GLY A 224 2.78 2.28 5.56
N PHE A 225 3.60 1.34 6.07
CA PHE A 225 5.05 1.46 6.14
C PHE A 225 5.72 0.34 5.37
N ALA A 226 6.69 0.70 4.50
CA ALA A 226 7.39 -0.26 3.64
C ALA A 226 8.09 -1.39 4.44
N GLU A 227 8.56 -1.10 5.65
CA GLU A 227 9.15 -2.08 6.56
C GLU A 227 8.22 -3.28 6.84
N GLY A 228 6.90 -3.03 6.92
CA GLY A 228 5.91 -4.09 7.10
C GLY A 228 5.86 -5.06 5.92
N ALA A 229 5.99 -4.56 4.69
CA ALA A 229 6.07 -5.39 3.49
C ALA A 229 7.37 -6.20 3.45
N VAL A 230 8.51 -5.60 3.81
CA VAL A 230 9.81 -6.27 3.84
C VAL A 230 9.82 -7.40 4.87
N THR A 231 9.38 -7.13 6.10
CA THR A 231 9.42 -8.10 7.19
C THR A 231 8.47 -9.28 6.96
N THR A 232 7.27 -9.04 6.43
CA THR A 232 6.35 -10.14 6.06
C THR A 232 6.83 -10.93 4.85
N ALA A 233 7.54 -10.30 3.90
CA ALA A 233 8.18 -11.03 2.82
C ALA A 233 9.29 -11.98 3.35
N LEU A 234 10.07 -11.56 4.35
CA LEU A 234 11.05 -12.43 5.00
C LEU A 234 10.40 -13.61 5.75
N ASN A 235 9.22 -13.40 6.37
CA ASN A 235 8.44 -14.49 6.94
C ASN A 235 8.01 -15.50 5.85
N ALA A 236 7.49 -15.01 4.72
CA ALA A 236 7.12 -15.86 3.59
C ALA A 236 8.33 -16.60 2.99
N VAL A 237 9.50 -15.97 2.89
CA VAL A 237 10.75 -16.62 2.46
C VAL A 237 11.10 -17.79 3.39
N TRP A 238 11.02 -17.60 4.71
CA TRP A 238 11.22 -18.69 5.66
C TRP A 238 10.18 -19.81 5.47
N GLY A 239 8.91 -19.44 5.28
CA GLY A 239 7.82 -20.40 5.03
C GLY A 239 8.05 -21.24 3.76
N VAL A 240 8.49 -20.61 2.67
CA VAL A 240 8.85 -21.31 1.41
C VAL A 240 10.06 -22.23 1.62
N LEU A 241 11.11 -21.75 2.30
CA LEU A 241 12.28 -22.58 2.62
C LEU A 241 11.87 -23.85 3.37
N ARG A 242 11.05 -23.69 4.41
CA ARG A 242 10.53 -24.80 5.22
C ARG A 242 9.65 -25.75 4.40
N HIS A 243 8.75 -25.21 3.58
CA HIS A 243 7.84 -25.99 2.73
C HIS A 243 8.59 -26.86 1.71
N LEU A 244 9.70 -26.34 1.15
CA LEU A 244 10.55 -27.08 0.22
C LEU A 244 11.57 -28.01 0.91
N GLY A 245 11.42 -28.23 2.22
CA GLY A 245 12.27 -29.14 3.01
C GLY A 245 13.61 -28.56 3.43
N GLY A 246 13.82 -27.26 3.28
CA GLY A 246 15.00 -26.56 3.76
C GLY A 246 14.90 -26.18 5.24
N THR A 247 16.04 -25.77 5.80
CA THR A 247 16.17 -25.27 7.18
C THR A 247 17.13 -24.09 7.21
N THR A 248 17.02 -23.25 8.24
CA THR A 248 17.99 -22.19 8.51
C THR A 248 19.31 -22.76 9.06
N HIS A 249 20.36 -21.94 9.04
CA HIS A 249 21.62 -22.30 9.69
C HIS A 249 21.46 -22.16 11.22
N PRO A 250 21.99 -23.08 12.04
CA PRO A 250 21.83 -23.03 13.50
C PRO A 250 22.26 -21.70 14.15
N ASP A 251 23.30 -21.06 13.63
CA ASP A 251 23.81 -19.78 14.12
C ASP A 251 23.04 -18.54 13.63
N ASN A 252 22.05 -18.72 12.75
CA ASN A 252 21.23 -17.63 12.21
C ASN A 252 19.77 -18.09 12.05
N PRO A 253 19.04 -18.29 13.16
CA PRO A 253 17.65 -18.68 13.13
C PRO A 253 16.79 -17.60 12.45
N GLY A 254 15.81 -18.05 11.67
CA GLY A 254 14.85 -17.21 10.98
C GLY A 254 13.54 -17.05 11.74
N PRO A 255 12.56 -16.34 11.14
CA PRO A 255 11.31 -15.97 11.81
C PRO A 255 10.50 -17.15 12.35
N GLY A 256 10.43 -18.25 11.62
CA GLY A 256 9.64 -19.41 12.05
C GLY A 256 10.34 -20.31 13.06
N ASP A 257 11.67 -20.24 13.17
CA ASP A 257 12.44 -21.06 14.12
C ASP A 257 12.23 -20.63 15.58
N LEU A 258 11.87 -19.35 15.78
CA LEU A 258 11.62 -18.76 17.10
C LEU A 258 10.15 -18.35 17.27
N PHE A 259 9.27 -18.83 16.39
CA PHE A 259 7.88 -18.41 16.35
C PHE A 259 7.16 -18.65 17.68
N ASP A 260 7.27 -19.84 18.26
CA ASP A 260 6.57 -20.18 19.52
C ASP A 260 7.01 -19.31 20.70
N THR A 261 8.19 -18.67 20.61
CA THR A 261 8.69 -17.76 21.65
C THR A 261 8.20 -16.33 21.46
N PHE A 262 8.11 -15.87 20.19
CA PHE A 262 7.87 -14.44 19.87
C PHE A 262 6.59 -14.17 19.09
N ALA A 263 5.77 -15.19 18.84
CA ALA A 263 4.52 -15.03 18.12
C ALA A 263 3.64 -13.96 18.77
N PRO A 264 2.89 -13.18 17.97
CA PRO A 264 1.86 -12.30 18.52
C PRO A 264 0.91 -13.11 19.40
N LEU A 265 0.52 -12.54 20.54
CA LEU A 265 -0.35 -13.18 21.53
C LEU A 265 -1.64 -13.73 20.90
N GLU A 266 -2.00 -14.97 21.20
CA GLU A 266 -3.33 -15.48 20.85
C GLU A 266 -4.36 -14.98 21.85
N LEU A 267 -5.39 -14.25 21.38
CA LEU A 267 -6.50 -13.85 22.23
C LEU A 267 -7.57 -14.95 22.27
N PRO A 268 -8.15 -15.27 23.44
CA PRO A 268 -9.20 -16.27 23.56
C PRO A 268 -10.44 -15.88 22.74
N TYR A 269 -11.27 -16.85 22.34
CA TYR A 269 -12.66 -16.60 21.97
C TYR A 269 -13.48 -16.77 23.24
N ASP A 270 -14.15 -15.70 23.67
CA ASP A 270 -15.11 -15.76 24.77
C ASP A 270 -16.32 -16.65 24.41
#